data_AF-A0A2W4L7G5-F1
#
_entry.id   AF-A0A2W4L7G5-F1
#
_cell.length_a   1.000
_cell.length_b   1.000
_cell.length_c   1.000
_cell.angle_alpha   90.00
_cell.angle_beta   90.00
_cell.angle_gamma   90.00
#
_symmetry.space_group_name_H-M   'P 1'
#
loop_
_entity.id
_entity.type
_entity.pdbx_description
1 polymer ?
#
loop_
_entity_poly.entity_id
_entity_poly.type
_entity_poly.pdbx_seq_one_letter_code
_entity_poly.pdbx_strand_id
1 'polypeptide(L)'
;MIDYDPHERYGLRMTALALSFPTLRGADGVSPWDPDRFEAWLRSGAPGHGAKCAGRFVLSVWNSYHEWKCGGFDLHEALGCWDERHRRAFVAWIAKPWWP
;
A
#
# COMPACT_ATOMS: atom_id res chain seq x y z
N MET A 1 -25.04 -17.20 13.07
CA MET A 1 -24.18 -17.09 11.88
C MET A 1 -23.53 -15.73 11.98
N ILE A 2 -22.21 -15.67 12.17
CA ILE A 2 -21.50 -14.39 12.26
C ILE A 2 -21.43 -13.87 10.83
N ASP A 3 -22.07 -12.74 10.55
CA ASP A 3 -21.87 -11.96 9.33
C ASP A 3 -20.39 -11.60 9.26
N TYR A 4 -19.68 -12.25 8.34
CA TYR A 4 -18.27 -11.99 8.11
C TYR A 4 -18.19 -10.86 7.10
N ASP A 5 -17.85 -9.65 7.55
CA ASP A 5 -17.64 -8.52 6.65
C ASP A 5 -16.47 -8.86 5.69
N PRO A 6 -16.70 -8.98 4.37
CA PRO A 6 -15.62 -9.20 3.41
C PRO A 6 -14.50 -8.16 3.54
N HIS A 7 -14.84 -6.94 3.97
CA HIS A 7 -13.89 -5.84 4.16
C HIS A 7 -12.89 -6.10 5.31
N GLU A 8 -13.27 -6.83 6.37
CA GLU A 8 -12.32 -7.21 7.44
C GLU A 8 -11.23 -8.14 6.93
N ARG A 9 -11.57 -9.08 6.03
CA ARG A 9 -10.59 -10.01 5.43
C ARG A 9 -9.57 -9.30 4.58
N TYR A 10 -10.03 -8.32 3.81
CA TYR A 10 -9.14 -7.56 2.94
C TYR A 10 -8.29 -6.59 3.74
N GLY A 11 -8.81 -6.01 4.83
CA GLY A 11 -8.03 -5.17 5.74
C GLY A 11 -6.75 -5.88 6.21
N LEU A 12 -6.86 -7.12 6.71
CA LEU A 12 -5.68 -7.89 7.14
C LEU A 12 -4.68 -8.18 6.00
N ARG A 13 -5.17 -8.47 4.78
CA ARG A 13 -4.29 -8.69 3.61
C ARG A 13 -3.60 -7.40 3.17
N MET A 14 -4.30 -6.26 3.22
CA MET A 14 -3.73 -4.95 2.93
C MET A 14 -2.69 -4.53 3.97
N THR A 15 -2.97 -4.74 5.26
CA THR A 15 -1.97 -4.56 6.33
C THR A 15 -0.71 -5.37 6.04
N ALA A 16 -0.86 -6.67 5.73
CA ALA A 16 0.28 -7.53 5.44
C ALA A 16 1.07 -7.06 4.20
N LEU A 17 0.38 -6.62 3.14
CA LEU A 17 1.02 -6.06 1.95
C LEU A 17 1.80 -4.78 2.30
N ALA A 18 1.19 -3.82 2.99
CA ALA A 18 1.84 -2.57 3.37
C ALA A 18 3.09 -2.83 4.23
N LEU A 19 3.00 -3.68 5.26
CA LEU A 19 4.12 -4.01 6.15
C LEU A 19 5.29 -4.72 5.45
N SER A 20 5.04 -5.34 4.29
CA SER A 20 6.11 -5.96 3.49
C SER A 20 7.08 -4.93 2.89
N PHE A 21 6.64 -3.68 2.69
CA PHE A 21 7.49 -2.57 2.28
C PHE A 21 8.17 -1.92 3.51
N PRO A 22 9.52 -1.87 3.58
CA PRO A 22 10.22 -1.41 4.78
C PRO A 22 9.83 -0.01 5.26
N THR A 23 9.58 0.91 4.33
CA THR A 23 9.28 2.32 4.63
C THR A 23 7.84 2.56 5.11
N LEU A 24 6.95 1.58 4.97
CA LEU A 24 5.55 1.69 5.36
C LEU A 24 5.25 1.09 6.74
N ARG A 25 6.22 0.43 7.38
CA ARG A 25 6.01 -0.32 8.64
C ARG A 25 5.53 0.52 9.82
N GLY A 26 5.81 1.82 9.81
CA GLY A 26 5.38 2.77 10.84
C GLY A 26 4.33 3.77 10.34
N ALA A 27 3.70 3.52 9.20
CA ALA A 27 2.70 4.41 8.63
C ALA A 27 1.37 4.31 9.40
N ASP A 28 0.73 5.45 9.61
CA ASP A 28 -0.63 5.50 10.15
C ASP A 28 -1.62 4.86 9.14
N GLY A 29 -2.67 4.22 9.64
CA GLY A 29 -3.65 3.50 8.80
C GLY A 29 -3.16 2.18 8.20
N VAL A 30 -1.95 1.69 8.54
CA VAL A 30 -1.52 0.35 8.11
C VAL A 30 -2.08 -0.76 9.00
N SER A 31 -2.18 -0.52 10.32
CA SER A 31 -2.67 -1.52 11.28
C SER A 31 -3.50 -0.85 12.39
N PRO A 32 -4.85 -0.99 12.36
CA PRO A 32 -5.65 -1.64 11.31
C PRO A 32 -5.59 -0.91 9.97
N TRP A 33 -5.87 -1.61 8.87
CA TRP A 33 -5.93 -1.00 7.54
C TRP A 33 -7.06 0.04 7.49
N ASP A 34 -6.67 1.29 7.23
CA ASP A 34 -7.54 2.44 7.03
C ASP A 34 -6.94 3.26 5.87
N PRO A 35 -7.51 3.16 4.66
CA PRO A 35 -6.94 3.78 3.47
C PRO A 35 -6.94 5.31 3.54
N ASP A 36 -7.89 5.93 4.26
CA ASP A 36 -7.99 7.38 4.39
C ASP A 36 -6.88 7.92 5.32
N ARG A 37 -6.66 7.26 6.46
CA ARG A 37 -5.53 7.59 7.35
C ARG A 37 -4.18 7.35 6.67
N PHE A 38 -4.07 6.24 5.93
CA PHE A 38 -2.86 5.92 5.20
C PHE A 38 -2.55 6.94 4.09
N GLU A 39 -3.56 7.39 3.34
CA GLU A 39 -3.41 8.49 2.37
C GLU A 39 -2.97 9.80 3.06
N ALA A 40 -3.62 10.15 4.17
CA ALA A 40 -3.28 11.35 4.94
C ALA A 40 -1.81 11.32 5.40
N TRP A 41 -1.34 10.16 5.89
CA TRP A 41 0.06 9.95 6.23
C TRP A 41 0.98 10.06 5.01
N LEU A 42 0.63 9.47 3.86
CA LEU A 42 1.45 9.54 2.66
C LEU A 42 1.70 10.98 2.19
N ARG A 43 0.70 11.83 2.35
CA ARG A 43 0.78 13.24 1.96
C ARG A 43 1.68 14.08 2.87
N SER A 44 1.81 13.72 4.14
CA SER A 44 2.37 14.60 5.17
C SER A 44 3.55 14.03 5.96
N GLY A 45 3.63 12.70 6.09
CA GLY A 45 4.57 12.00 6.98
C GLY A 45 5.44 10.93 6.31
N ALA A 46 5.25 10.63 5.03
CA ALA A 46 6.04 9.60 4.35
C ALA A 46 7.54 9.98 4.24
N PRO A 47 8.47 9.07 4.61
CA PRO A 47 9.90 9.32 4.54
C PRO A 47 10.42 9.21 3.10
N GLY A 48 10.42 10.34 2.40
CA GLY A 48 11.03 10.47 1.08
C GLY A 48 10.21 9.87 -0.07
N HIS A 49 10.83 9.84 -1.25
CA HIS A 49 10.13 9.53 -2.50
C HIS A 49 9.75 8.04 -2.62
N GLY A 50 10.66 7.12 -2.29
CA GLY A 50 10.39 5.68 -2.38
C GLY A 50 9.22 5.22 -1.50
N ALA A 51 9.05 5.83 -0.32
CA ALA A 51 7.89 5.59 0.55
C ALA A 51 6.58 6.04 -0.09
N LYS A 52 6.59 7.20 -0.78
CA LYS A 52 5.42 7.69 -1.52
C LYS A 52 5.06 6.74 -2.67
N CYS A 53 6.03 6.27 -3.45
CA CYS A 53 5.79 5.29 -4.51
C CYS A 53 5.24 3.97 -3.95
N ALA A 54 5.79 3.47 -2.83
CA ALA A 54 5.31 2.27 -2.14
C ALA A 54 3.87 2.42 -1.65
N GLY A 55 3.54 3.54 -1.02
CA GLY A 55 2.18 3.75 -0.54
C GLY A 55 1.16 3.92 -1.66
N ARG A 56 1.51 4.61 -2.74
CA ARG A 56 0.64 4.73 -3.94
C ARG A 56 0.36 3.38 -4.57
N PHE A 57 1.35 2.48 -4.62
CA PHE A 57 1.12 1.10 -5.05
C PHE A 57 0.11 0.38 -4.15
N VAL A 58 0.29 0.44 -2.83
CA VAL A 58 -0.64 -0.20 -1.89
C VAL A 58 -2.06 0.37 -2.05
N LEU A 59 -2.21 1.68 -2.19
CA LEU A 59 -3.51 2.31 -2.46
C LEU A 59 -4.09 1.92 -3.82
N SER A 60 -3.28 1.75 -4.86
CA SER A 60 -3.76 1.26 -6.15
C SER A 60 -4.23 -0.19 -6.11
N VAL A 61 -3.62 -1.03 -5.25
CA VAL A 61 -4.10 -2.41 -5.00
C VAL A 61 -5.45 -2.38 -4.28
N TRP A 62 -5.65 -1.46 -3.33
CA TRP A 62 -6.93 -1.30 -2.64
C TRP A 62 -8.05 -0.85 -3.58
N ASN A 63 -7.82 0.23 -4.34
CA ASN A 63 -8.77 0.72 -5.32
C ASN A 63 -8.05 1.56 -6.39
N SER A 64 -7.85 1.00 -7.58
CA SER A 64 -7.20 1.68 -8.71
C SER A 64 -8.10 2.71 -9.40
N TYR A 65 -9.41 2.66 -9.17
CA TYR A 65 -10.37 3.60 -9.74
C TYR A 65 -10.58 4.85 -8.87
N HIS A 66 -10.08 4.82 -7.64
CA HIS A 66 -10.17 5.97 -6.74
C HIS A 66 -9.09 6.99 -7.08
N GLU A 67 -9.50 8.26 -7.22
CA GLU A 67 -8.58 9.38 -7.41
C GLU A 67 -7.94 9.77 -6.08
N TRP A 68 -6.86 9.07 -5.72
CA TRP A 68 -6.08 9.37 -4.52
C TRP A 68 -5.42 10.74 -4.63
N LYS A 69 -5.63 11.58 -3.61
CA LYS A 69 -5.04 12.90 -3.46
C LYS A 69 -3.53 12.87 -3.25
N CYS A 70 -2.94 11.72 -2.89
CA CYS A 70 -1.49 11.53 -2.87
C CYS A 70 -0.89 11.31 -4.28
N GLY A 71 -1.72 11.25 -5.33
CA GLY A 71 -1.35 10.89 -6.70
C GLY A 71 -1.44 9.39 -6.97
N GLY A 72 -1.49 9.02 -8.25
CA GLY A 72 -1.55 7.64 -8.71
C GLY A 72 -0.20 6.91 -8.64
N PHE A 73 -0.25 5.58 -8.76
CA PHE A 73 0.95 4.74 -8.83
C PHE A 73 1.56 4.74 -10.24
N ASP A 74 2.86 4.94 -10.34
CA ASP A 74 3.67 4.78 -11.55
C ASP A 74 4.76 3.72 -11.31
N LEU A 75 4.74 2.65 -12.11
CA LEU A 75 5.68 1.55 -11.99
C LEU A 75 7.12 1.94 -12.35
N HIS A 76 7.31 2.78 -13.36
CA HIS A 76 8.64 3.20 -13.81
C HIS A 76 9.29 4.13 -12.77
N GLU A 77 8.51 5.06 -12.20
CA GLU A 77 8.93 5.91 -11.08
C GLU A 77 9.36 5.05 -9.88
N ALA A 78 8.53 4.06 -9.52
CA ALA A 78 8.81 3.18 -8.39
C ALA A 78 10.07 2.33 -8.59
N LEU A 79 10.24 1.71 -9.75
CA LEU A 79 11.44 0.91 -10.06
C LEU A 79 12.72 1.75 -10.10
N GLY A 80 12.63 3.03 -10.44
CA GLY A 80 13.76 3.95 -10.42
C GLY A 80 14.28 4.32 -9.02
N CYS A 81 13.45 4.20 -7.97
CA CYS A 81 13.82 4.62 -6.62
C CYS A 81 13.78 3.52 -5.54
N TRP A 82 13.10 2.40 -5.80
CA TRP A 82 13.02 1.30 -4.85
C TRP A 82 14.33 0.52 -4.73
N ASP A 83 14.71 0.22 -3.49
CA ASP A 83 15.78 -0.71 -3.18
C ASP A 83 15.33 -2.18 -3.33
N GLU A 84 16.26 -3.09 -3.05
CA GLU A 84 16.01 -4.52 -3.18
C GLU A 84 14.87 -5.04 -2.28
N ARG A 85 14.66 -4.44 -1.10
CA ARG A 85 13.62 -4.88 -0.18
C ARG A 85 12.24 -4.47 -0.66
N HIS A 86 12.10 -3.26 -1.19
CA HIS A 86 10.85 -2.80 -1.79
C HIS A 86 10.51 -3.61 -3.06
N ARG A 87 11.51 -3.86 -3.92
CA ARG A 87 11.31 -4.69 -5.12
C ARG A 87 10.88 -6.12 -4.77
N ARG A 88 11.46 -6.72 -3.71
CA ARG A 88 11.05 -8.05 -3.25
C ARG A 88 9.60 -8.10 -2.80
N ALA A 89 9.14 -7.08 -2.06
CA ALA A 89 7.74 -6.96 -1.66
C ALA A 89 6.81 -6.88 -2.89
N PHE A 90 7.15 -6.03 -3.86
CA PHE A 90 6.39 -5.90 -5.11
C PHE A 90 6.38 -7.21 -5.92
N VAL A 91 7.54 -7.87 -6.07
CA VAL A 91 7.65 -9.16 -6.79
C VAL A 91 6.82 -10.25 -6.13
N ALA A 92 6.80 -10.29 -4.79
CA ALA A 92 5.97 -11.25 -4.06
C ALA A 92 4.47 -11.08 -4.35
N TRP A 93 4.01 -9.82 -4.49
CA TRP A 93 2.63 -9.54 -4.89
C TRP A 93 2.38 -9.87 -6.36
N ILE A 94 3.22 -9.39 -7.30
CA ILE A 94 2.98 -9.56 -8.75
C ILE A 94 3.07 -11.02 -9.21
N ALA A 95 3.78 -11.87 -8.48
CA ALA A 95 3.84 -13.30 -8.74
C ALA A 95 2.47 -14.00 -8.53
N LYS A 96 1.60 -13.42 -7.68
CA LYS A 96 0.26 -13.92 -7.36
C LYS A 96 -0.67 -12.73 -7.09
N PRO A 97 -1.00 -11.94 -8.12
CA PRO A 97 -1.71 -10.68 -7.94
C PRO A 97 -3.11 -10.94 -7.39
N TRP A 98 -3.58 -9.98 -6.59
CA TRP A 98 -4.90 -10.00 -6.00
C TRP A 98 -5.35 -8.58 -5.73
N TRP A 99 -6.66 -8.42 -5.62
CA TRP A 99 -7.36 -7.18 -5.29
C TRP A 99 -8.44 -7.49 -4.25
N PRO A 100 -8.81 -6.52 -3.40
CA PRO A 100 -10.02 -6.59 -2.59
C PRO A 100 -11.30 -6.74 -3.41
#